data_AF-A0A8H6YNC8-F1
#
_entry.id   AF-A0A8H6YNC8-F1
#
_cell.length_a   1.000
_cell.length_b   1.000
_cell.length_c   1.000
_cell.angle_alpha   90.00
_cell.angle_beta   90.00
_cell.angle_gamma   90.00
#
_symmetry.space_group_name_H-M   'P 1'
#
loop_
_entity.id
_entity.type
_entity.pdbx_description
1 polymer ?
#
loop_
_entity_poly.entity_id
_entity_poly.type
_entity_poly.pdbx_seq_one_letter_code
_entity_poly.pdbx_strand_id
1 'polypeptide(L)'
;MDYAPSGAVVNVTLWPDFPDQPDFVHQSALFLSENNSLDSDTTLYAVFFGINDFGLSLVDGDNLPQSAADLIVLIQVLATAPTNAKNILVLDDYGRGTHTPTGDAWKQAVFDGLSTLRAEDLNVAFVDFAPLWDAVMGTSPGFAAFGYETIGPCIPTATQTNLSGECSTPLNSFYWLPGHSSKETHRIMADYVDFVLANC
;
A
#
# COMPACT_ATOMS: atom_id res chain seq x y z
N MET A 1 4.20 -13.83 7.64
CA MET A 1 5.07 -13.99 6.47
C MET A 1 5.03 -12.68 5.72
N ASP A 2 6.13 -12.24 5.14
CA ASP A 2 6.20 -10.96 4.43
C ASP A 2 6.89 -11.19 3.08
N TYR A 3 6.16 -10.92 2.00
CA TYR A 3 6.62 -11.07 0.62
C TYR A 3 6.85 -9.70 -0.04
N ALA A 4 6.62 -8.59 0.65
CA ALA A 4 6.63 -7.24 0.08
C ALA A 4 8.07 -6.76 -0.20
N PRO A 5 8.46 -6.60 -1.47
CA PRO A 5 9.70 -5.95 -1.86
C PRO A 5 9.49 -4.45 -2.06
N SER A 6 10.53 -3.67 -1.80
CA SER A 6 10.53 -2.25 -2.15
C SER A 6 10.38 -2.06 -3.66
N GLY A 7 9.59 -1.07 -4.07
CA GLY A 7 9.40 -0.73 -5.48
C GLY A 7 8.44 -1.63 -6.25
N ALA A 8 7.83 -2.62 -5.60
CA ALA A 8 6.87 -3.52 -6.24
C ALA A 8 5.63 -2.77 -6.75
N VAL A 9 5.18 -3.19 -7.93
CA VAL A 9 3.93 -2.81 -8.58
C VAL A 9 2.96 -3.98 -8.54
N VAL A 10 1.71 -3.79 -8.94
CA VAL A 10 0.77 -4.92 -9.04
C VAL A 10 1.22 -5.91 -10.12
N ASN A 11 1.49 -5.41 -11.34
CA ASN A 11 1.91 -6.21 -12.48
C ASN A 11 2.98 -5.45 -13.28
N VAL A 12 4.21 -5.95 -13.28
CA VAL A 12 5.35 -5.30 -13.93
C VAL A 12 5.22 -5.26 -15.45
N THR A 13 4.45 -6.16 -16.05
CA THR A 13 4.24 -6.18 -17.51
C THR A 13 3.46 -4.97 -18.03
N LEU A 14 2.79 -4.24 -17.14
CA LEU A 14 2.11 -2.97 -17.46
C LEU A 14 3.09 -1.79 -17.59
N TRP A 15 4.34 -1.97 -17.16
CA TRP A 15 5.31 -0.88 -17.01
C TRP A 15 6.63 -1.25 -17.73
N PRO A 16 6.66 -1.22 -19.08
CA PRO A 16 7.81 -1.68 -19.86
C PRO A 16 9.12 -0.92 -19.60
N ASP A 17 9.05 0.34 -19.16
CA ASP A 17 10.23 1.14 -18.79
C ASP A 17 10.72 0.85 -17.36
N PHE A 18 10.03 -0.03 -16.63
CA PHE A 18 10.37 -0.49 -15.29
C PHE A 18 10.63 -2.02 -15.24
N PRO A 19 11.63 -2.54 -15.98
CA PRO A 19 11.93 -3.97 -15.98
C PRO A 19 12.57 -4.43 -14.66
N ASP A 20 12.38 -5.72 -14.35
CA ASP A 20 13.13 -6.47 -13.34
C ASP A 20 12.89 -6.14 -11.86
N GLN A 21 11.62 -5.99 -11.45
CA GLN A 21 11.25 -5.99 -10.02
C GLN A 21 10.22 -7.08 -9.70
N PRO A 22 10.31 -7.75 -8.53
CA PRO A 22 9.23 -8.61 -8.07
C PRO A 22 7.95 -7.78 -7.86
N ASP A 23 6.86 -8.18 -8.51
CA ASP A 23 5.54 -7.55 -8.46
C ASP A 23 4.54 -8.42 -7.68
N PHE A 24 3.28 -7.98 -7.55
CA PHE A 24 2.27 -8.77 -6.82
C PHE A 24 1.99 -10.12 -7.51
N VAL A 25 2.07 -10.17 -8.84
CA VAL A 25 1.96 -11.42 -9.61
C VAL A 25 3.03 -12.43 -9.17
N HIS A 26 4.29 -12.01 -9.13
CA HIS A 26 5.40 -12.85 -8.69
C HIS A 26 5.30 -13.24 -7.21
N GLN A 27 4.95 -12.29 -6.34
CA GLN A 27 4.77 -12.55 -4.90
C GLN A 27 3.67 -13.59 -4.65
N SER A 28 2.55 -13.46 -5.34
CA SER A 28 1.44 -14.42 -5.25
C SER A 28 1.86 -15.80 -5.76
N ALA A 29 2.58 -15.87 -6.89
CA ALA A 29 3.09 -17.12 -7.43
C ALA A 29 4.08 -17.80 -6.48
N LEU A 30 5.00 -17.04 -5.86
CA LEU A 30 5.95 -17.54 -4.88
C LEU A 30 5.22 -18.10 -3.65
N PHE A 31 4.31 -17.32 -3.06
CA PHE A 31 3.51 -17.73 -1.90
C PHE A 31 2.73 -19.03 -2.17
N LEU A 32 2.09 -19.14 -3.34
CA LEU A 32 1.35 -20.34 -3.74
C LEU A 32 2.28 -21.55 -3.96
N SER A 33 3.49 -21.33 -4.49
CA SER A 33 4.46 -22.40 -4.75
C SER A 33 4.99 -23.08 -3.48
N GLU A 34 4.96 -22.36 -2.35
CA GLU A 34 5.40 -22.86 -1.05
C GLU A 34 4.40 -23.82 -0.41
N ASN A 35 3.17 -23.95 -0.95
CA ASN A 35 2.13 -24.85 -0.46
C ASN A 35 1.88 -24.71 1.06
N ASN A 36 1.84 -23.46 1.52
CA ASN A 36 1.60 -23.14 2.93
C ASN A 36 0.28 -23.75 3.41
N SER A 37 0.28 -24.34 4.61
CA SER A 37 -0.93 -24.83 5.28
C SER A 37 -1.37 -23.79 6.31
N LEU A 38 -2.22 -22.86 5.87
CA LEU A 38 -2.76 -21.80 6.70
C LEU A 38 -4.24 -22.05 6.97
N ASP A 39 -4.69 -21.70 8.15
CA ASP A 39 -6.10 -21.75 8.51
C ASP A 39 -6.81 -20.54 7.89
N SER A 40 -7.71 -20.79 6.94
CA SER A 40 -8.42 -19.73 6.23
C SER A 40 -9.35 -18.92 7.11
N ASP A 41 -9.82 -19.46 8.24
CA ASP A 41 -10.71 -18.75 9.15
C ASP A 41 -9.97 -17.73 10.02
N THR A 42 -8.65 -17.92 10.24
CA THR A 42 -7.86 -17.08 11.16
C THR A 42 -6.74 -16.30 10.47
N THR A 43 -6.38 -16.64 9.24
CA THR A 43 -5.31 -15.96 8.50
C THR A 43 -5.82 -14.69 7.83
N LEU A 44 -5.14 -13.57 8.07
CA LEU A 44 -5.33 -12.30 7.37
C LEU A 44 -4.28 -12.14 6.26
N TYR A 45 -4.74 -11.81 5.06
CA TYR A 45 -3.91 -11.46 3.92
C TYR A 45 -3.95 -9.94 3.73
N ALA A 46 -2.85 -9.27 4.05
CA ALA A 46 -2.71 -7.82 3.85
C ALA A 46 -2.04 -7.52 2.50
N VAL A 47 -2.69 -6.70 1.68
CA VAL A 47 -2.23 -6.30 0.34
C VAL A 47 -2.06 -4.78 0.33
N PHE A 48 -0.86 -4.30 0.03
CA PHE A 48 -0.55 -2.86 0.00
C PHE A 48 0.23 -2.50 -1.27
N PHE A 49 -0.50 -2.01 -2.27
CA PHE A 49 0.03 -1.65 -3.59
C PHE A 49 -0.60 -0.33 -4.07
N GLY A 50 -0.14 0.18 -5.22
CA GLY A 50 -0.67 1.39 -5.86
C GLY A 50 0.31 2.57 -5.90
N ILE A 51 1.21 2.69 -4.93
CA ILE A 51 2.19 3.80 -4.86
C ILE A 51 3.10 3.82 -6.10
N ASN A 52 3.69 2.67 -6.44
CA ASN A 52 4.63 2.57 -7.56
C ASN A 52 3.89 2.54 -8.90
N ASP A 53 2.71 1.88 -8.96
CA ASP A 53 1.84 1.91 -10.13
C ASP A 53 1.45 3.35 -10.51
N PHE A 54 1.04 4.16 -9.52
CA PHE A 54 0.76 5.58 -9.73
C PHE A 54 2.00 6.38 -10.14
N GLY A 55 3.14 6.13 -9.50
CA GLY A 55 4.40 6.78 -9.89
C GLY A 55 4.77 6.52 -11.34
N LEU A 56 4.63 5.27 -11.80
CA LEU A 56 4.93 4.85 -13.16
C LEU A 56 3.87 5.33 -14.17
N SER A 57 2.60 5.44 -13.78
CA SER A 57 1.56 5.94 -14.67
C SER A 57 1.80 7.37 -15.15
N LEU A 58 2.59 8.15 -14.40
CA LEU A 58 2.98 9.51 -14.77
C LEU A 58 4.07 9.58 -15.84
N VAL A 59 4.77 8.47 -16.11
CA VAL A 59 5.93 8.43 -17.02
C VAL A 59 5.83 7.38 -18.13
N ASP A 60 5.16 6.25 -17.87
CA ASP A 60 5.10 5.06 -18.74
C ASP A 60 3.68 4.81 -19.29
N GLY A 61 2.81 5.84 -19.21
CA GLY A 61 1.42 5.79 -19.66
C GLY A 61 0.44 5.31 -18.59
N ASP A 62 -0.84 5.64 -18.76
CA ASP A 62 -1.86 5.35 -17.74
C ASP A 62 -2.40 3.91 -17.86
N ASN A 63 -1.74 2.98 -17.17
CA ASN A 63 -2.19 1.59 -17.03
C ASN A 63 -2.87 1.32 -15.68
N LEU A 64 -3.22 2.36 -14.90
CA LEU A 64 -3.86 2.20 -13.61
C LEU A 64 -5.16 1.37 -13.67
N PRO A 65 -6.09 1.59 -14.63
CA PRO A 65 -7.30 0.76 -14.69
C PRO A 65 -7.02 -0.74 -14.79
N GLN A 66 -5.98 -1.13 -15.54
CA GLN A 66 -5.58 -2.53 -15.66
C GLN A 66 -4.88 -3.02 -14.38
N SER A 67 -4.03 -2.19 -13.76
CA SER A 67 -3.39 -2.51 -12.47
C SER A 67 -4.43 -2.78 -11.37
N ALA A 68 -5.50 -1.98 -11.28
CA ALA A 68 -6.59 -2.23 -10.33
C ALA A 68 -7.30 -3.57 -10.60
N ALA A 69 -7.57 -3.88 -11.87
CA ALA A 69 -8.20 -5.15 -12.27
C ALA A 69 -7.31 -6.36 -11.91
N ASP A 70 -6.01 -6.27 -12.19
CA ASP A 70 -5.04 -7.32 -11.88
C ASP A 70 -4.95 -7.58 -10.37
N LEU A 71 -5.01 -6.53 -9.54
CA LEU A 71 -5.02 -6.65 -8.09
C LEU A 71 -6.21 -7.49 -7.61
N ILE A 72 -7.41 -7.20 -8.12
CA ILE A 72 -8.63 -7.94 -7.75
C ILE A 72 -8.57 -9.39 -8.22
N VAL A 73 -8.07 -9.64 -9.44
CA VAL A 73 -7.87 -11.00 -9.96
C VAL A 73 -6.89 -11.79 -9.08
N LEU A 74 -5.80 -11.18 -8.63
CA LEU A 74 -4.83 -11.85 -7.75
C LEU A 74 -5.44 -12.17 -6.38
N ILE A 75 -6.29 -11.31 -5.82
CA ILE A 75 -7.05 -11.61 -4.60
C ILE A 75 -7.99 -12.81 -4.83
N GLN A 76 -8.69 -12.86 -5.96
CA GLN A 76 -9.53 -14.01 -6.31
C GLN A 76 -8.71 -15.31 -6.38
N VAL A 77 -7.52 -15.27 -6.99
CA VAL A 77 -6.62 -16.43 -7.04
C VAL A 77 -6.28 -16.91 -5.63
N LEU A 78 -5.92 -16.01 -4.71
CA LEU A 78 -5.66 -16.35 -3.30
C LEU A 78 -6.90 -16.92 -2.59
N ALA A 79 -8.10 -16.48 -2.96
CA ALA A 79 -9.37 -16.98 -2.42
C ALA A 79 -9.73 -18.38 -2.94
N THR A 80 -9.10 -18.85 -4.01
CA THR A 80 -9.30 -20.21 -4.53
C THR A 80 -8.40 -21.25 -3.84
N ALA A 81 -8.73 -22.53 -4.04
CA ALA A 81 -7.89 -23.63 -3.57
C ALA A 81 -6.48 -23.56 -4.19
N PRO A 82 -5.41 -23.91 -3.45
CA PRO A 82 -5.44 -24.54 -2.13
C PRO A 82 -5.50 -23.56 -0.95
N THR A 83 -5.23 -22.28 -1.18
CA THR A 83 -5.13 -21.26 -0.13
C THR A 83 -6.46 -20.99 0.54
N ASN A 84 -7.54 -20.90 -0.24
CA ASN A 84 -8.89 -20.61 0.24
C ASN A 84 -8.93 -19.37 1.15
N ALA A 85 -8.19 -18.31 0.81
CA ALA A 85 -8.10 -17.10 1.62
C ALA A 85 -9.51 -16.48 1.82
N LYS A 86 -9.87 -16.18 3.08
CA LYS A 86 -11.16 -15.55 3.41
C LYS A 86 -11.03 -14.12 3.91
N ASN A 87 -10.02 -13.83 4.73
CA ASN A 87 -9.84 -12.52 5.35
C ASN A 87 -8.81 -11.70 4.56
N ILE A 88 -9.27 -10.68 3.84
CA ILE A 88 -8.43 -9.84 2.99
C ILE A 88 -8.48 -8.39 3.48
N LEU A 89 -7.32 -7.80 3.73
CA LEU A 89 -7.18 -6.37 4.02
C LEU A 89 -6.41 -5.72 2.87
N VAL A 90 -7.03 -4.76 2.19
CA VAL A 90 -6.34 -3.90 1.23
C VAL A 90 -6.07 -2.54 1.85
N LEU A 91 -4.82 -2.12 1.76
CA LEU A 91 -4.31 -0.84 2.23
C LEU A 91 -4.03 0.04 1.01
N ASP A 92 -4.48 1.28 1.01
CA ASP A 92 -4.21 2.24 -0.07
C ASP A 92 -3.53 3.52 0.43
N ASP A 93 -2.49 3.90 -0.29
CA ASP A 93 -1.78 5.18 -0.17
C ASP A 93 -1.19 5.59 -1.54
N TYR A 94 -1.87 5.28 -2.66
CA TYR A 94 -1.31 5.40 -4.02
C TYR A 94 -0.61 6.76 -4.27
N GLY A 95 -1.22 7.84 -3.75
CA GLY A 95 -0.82 9.21 -4.03
C GLY A 95 0.03 9.86 -2.94
N ARG A 96 0.18 9.23 -1.77
CA ARG A 96 0.90 9.81 -0.61
C ARG A 96 0.50 11.26 -0.33
N GLY A 97 -0.81 11.51 -0.28
CA GLY A 97 -1.41 12.85 -0.09
C GLY A 97 -1.58 13.68 -1.38
N THR A 98 -1.28 13.10 -2.55
CA THR A 98 -1.64 13.68 -3.85
C THR A 98 -2.96 13.06 -4.32
N HIS A 99 -3.90 13.91 -4.75
CA HIS A 99 -5.18 13.47 -5.31
C HIS A 99 -5.22 13.81 -6.79
N THR A 100 -5.45 12.81 -7.64
CA THR A 100 -5.66 13.00 -9.08
C THR A 100 -6.88 12.23 -9.55
N PRO A 101 -7.58 12.67 -10.62
CA PRO A 101 -8.73 11.93 -11.13
C PRO A 101 -8.42 10.47 -11.49
N THR A 102 -7.23 10.18 -12.02
CA THR A 102 -6.84 8.82 -12.43
C THR A 102 -6.48 7.94 -11.24
N GLY A 103 -5.76 8.49 -10.26
CA GLY A 103 -5.43 7.78 -9.02
C GLY A 103 -6.66 7.52 -8.14
N ASP A 104 -7.55 8.50 -8.02
CA ASP A 104 -8.82 8.34 -7.29
C ASP A 104 -9.73 7.32 -7.98
N ALA A 105 -9.72 7.26 -9.32
CA ALA A 105 -10.41 6.23 -10.07
C ALA A 105 -9.81 4.83 -9.85
N TRP A 106 -8.48 4.70 -9.75
CA TRP A 106 -7.82 3.44 -9.38
C TRP A 106 -8.28 2.97 -7.99
N LYS A 107 -8.23 3.88 -7.00
CA LYS A 107 -8.68 3.63 -5.63
C LYS A 107 -10.13 3.15 -5.58
N GLN A 108 -11.02 3.86 -6.28
CA GLN A 108 -12.44 3.50 -6.36
C GLN A 108 -12.65 2.13 -7.04
N ALA A 109 -11.91 1.84 -8.11
CA ALA A 109 -12.01 0.55 -8.80
C ALA A 109 -11.59 -0.62 -7.90
N VAL A 110 -10.54 -0.46 -7.10
CA VAL A 110 -10.14 -1.45 -6.09
C VAL A 110 -11.22 -1.62 -5.02
N PHE A 111 -11.76 -0.51 -4.49
CA PHE A 111 -12.85 -0.57 -3.51
C PHE A 111 -14.10 -1.29 -4.03
N ASP A 112 -14.54 -0.96 -5.25
CA ASP A 112 -15.71 -1.56 -5.90
C ASP A 112 -15.47 -3.06 -6.21
N GLY A 113 -14.25 -3.41 -6.62
CA GLY A 113 -13.84 -4.79 -6.80
C GLY A 113 -13.93 -5.61 -5.51
N LEU A 114 -13.41 -5.08 -4.40
CA LEU A 114 -13.52 -5.71 -3.09
C LEU A 114 -14.98 -5.84 -2.63
N SER A 115 -15.81 -4.83 -2.88
CA SER A 115 -17.25 -4.90 -2.60
C SER A 115 -17.93 -6.06 -3.33
N THR A 116 -17.52 -6.33 -4.58
CA THR A 116 -17.99 -7.49 -5.34
C THR A 116 -17.52 -8.81 -4.70
N LEU A 117 -16.25 -8.90 -4.30
CA LEU A 117 -15.72 -10.10 -3.62
C LEU A 117 -16.38 -10.35 -2.26
N ARG A 118 -16.78 -9.29 -1.55
CA ARG A 118 -17.55 -9.43 -0.31
C ARG A 118 -18.89 -10.13 -0.54
N ALA A 119 -19.54 -9.86 -1.67
CA ALA A 119 -20.78 -10.53 -2.04
C ALA A 119 -20.56 -12.02 -2.40
N GLU A 120 -19.31 -12.43 -2.62
CA GLU A 120 -18.87 -13.81 -2.89
C GLU A 120 -18.33 -14.51 -1.63
N ASP A 121 -18.71 -14.04 -0.43
CA ASP A 121 -18.40 -14.63 0.88
C ASP A 121 -16.94 -14.45 1.37
N LEU A 122 -16.22 -13.45 0.84
CA LEU A 122 -14.95 -13.00 1.42
C LEU A 122 -15.17 -11.96 2.53
N ASN A 123 -14.38 -12.05 3.60
CA ASN A 123 -14.28 -11.01 4.62
C ASN A 123 -13.22 -9.99 4.18
N VAL A 124 -13.67 -8.89 3.57
CA VAL A 124 -12.80 -7.86 3.01
C VAL A 124 -12.87 -6.55 3.81
N ALA A 125 -11.73 -5.90 3.93
CA ALA A 125 -11.61 -4.53 4.43
C ALA A 125 -10.74 -3.70 3.48
N PHE A 126 -11.07 -2.42 3.35
CA PHE A 126 -10.31 -1.44 2.58
C PHE A 126 -9.98 -0.25 3.48
N VAL A 127 -8.70 0.08 3.62
CA VAL A 127 -8.22 1.22 4.41
C VAL A 127 -7.64 2.25 3.45
N ASP A 128 -8.32 3.39 3.33
CA ASP A 128 -7.85 4.57 2.61
C ASP A 128 -7.01 5.44 3.55
N PHE A 129 -5.70 5.58 3.27
CA PHE A 129 -4.81 6.46 4.04
C PHE A 129 -4.86 7.92 3.59
N ALA A 130 -5.56 8.27 2.50
CA ALA A 130 -5.64 9.65 2.03
C ALA A 130 -6.14 10.64 3.12
N PRO A 131 -7.18 10.33 3.94
CA PRO A 131 -7.57 11.20 5.04
C PRO A 131 -6.47 11.41 6.10
N LEU A 132 -5.65 10.40 6.37
CA LEU A 132 -4.52 10.53 7.30
C LEU A 132 -3.45 11.46 6.71
N TRP A 133 -3.11 11.28 5.43
CA TRP A 133 -2.17 12.17 4.75
C TRP A 133 -2.69 13.60 4.67
N ASP A 134 -3.96 13.81 4.31
CA ASP A 134 -4.58 15.13 4.26
C ASP A 134 -4.53 15.84 5.62
N ALA A 135 -4.76 15.09 6.72
CA ALA A 135 -4.66 15.62 8.07
C ALA A 135 -3.22 16.04 8.44
N VAL A 136 -2.21 15.25 8.04
CA VAL A 136 -0.79 15.56 8.27
C VAL A 136 -0.34 16.75 7.41
N MET A 137 -0.73 16.79 6.15
CA MET A 137 -0.33 17.83 5.19
C MET A 137 -1.12 19.14 5.35
N GLY A 138 -2.22 19.11 6.12
CA GLY A 138 -3.04 20.27 6.43
C GLY A 138 -2.33 21.34 7.26
N THR A 139 -2.99 22.49 7.43
CA THR A 139 -2.36 23.70 7.98
C THR A 139 -2.55 23.94 9.47
N SER A 140 -3.50 23.27 10.14
CA SER A 140 -3.75 23.49 11.57
C SER A 140 -4.47 22.31 12.26
N PRO A 141 -3.83 21.65 13.25
CA PRO A 141 -2.40 21.73 13.58
C PRO A 141 -1.50 20.99 12.58
N GLY A 142 -2.05 20.34 11.55
CA GLY A 142 -1.29 19.60 10.53
C GLY A 142 -0.45 18.49 11.16
N PHE A 143 0.77 18.30 10.64
CA PHE A 143 1.75 17.35 11.15
C PHE A 143 2.02 17.48 12.67
N ALA A 144 1.84 18.67 13.25
CA ALA A 144 2.05 18.89 14.68
C ALA A 144 0.98 18.22 15.56
N ALA A 145 -0.24 17.94 15.06
CA ALA A 145 -1.24 17.13 15.79
C ALA A 145 -0.71 15.73 16.10
N PHE A 146 0.14 15.23 15.21
CA PHE A 146 0.66 13.88 15.25
C PHE A 146 2.02 13.81 15.96
N GLY A 147 2.49 14.92 16.53
CA GLY A 147 3.77 15.01 17.24
C GLY A 147 4.99 15.16 16.33
N TYR A 148 4.80 15.41 15.04
CA TYR A 148 5.92 15.69 14.14
C TYR A 148 6.40 17.15 14.30
N GLU A 149 7.69 17.35 14.04
CA GLU A 149 8.34 18.67 13.91
C GLU A 149 8.53 19.05 12.45
N THR A 150 8.54 18.07 11.54
CA THR A 150 8.72 18.26 10.10
C THR A 150 7.99 17.19 9.29
N ILE A 151 7.52 17.57 8.11
CA ILE A 151 7.01 16.64 7.09
C ILE A 151 8.17 16.05 6.27
N GLY A 152 9.27 16.78 6.12
CA GLY A 152 10.39 16.40 5.27
C GLY A 152 11.08 15.10 5.70
N PRO A 153 11.89 14.49 4.84
CA PRO A 153 12.59 13.27 5.18
C PRO A 153 13.75 13.52 6.15
N CYS A 154 13.93 12.61 7.11
CA CYS A 154 15.04 12.69 8.08
C CYS A 154 16.41 12.39 7.43
N ILE A 155 16.44 11.47 6.46
CA ILE A 155 17.57 11.19 5.59
C ILE A 155 17.32 11.90 4.25
N PRO A 156 18.23 12.75 3.76
CA PRO A 156 17.94 13.64 2.62
C PRO A 156 17.67 12.93 1.29
N THR A 157 18.20 11.72 1.08
CA THR A 157 18.07 11.02 -0.21
C THR A 157 17.67 9.55 -0.02
N ALA A 158 16.87 9.03 -0.95
CA ALA A 158 16.39 7.65 -0.90
C ALA A 158 17.46 6.61 -1.30
N THR A 159 18.57 7.04 -1.91
CA THR A 159 19.63 6.16 -2.44
C THR A 159 20.84 6.03 -1.51
N GLN A 160 20.81 6.71 -0.37
CA GLN A 160 21.93 6.71 0.56
C GLN A 160 22.04 5.38 1.31
N THR A 161 23.26 4.88 1.46
CA THR A 161 23.56 3.61 2.14
C THR A 161 24.15 3.79 3.55
N ASN A 162 24.10 5.00 4.09
CA ASN A 162 24.61 5.37 5.41
C ASN A 162 23.76 6.49 6.03
N LEU A 163 24.00 6.83 7.30
CA LEU A 163 23.22 7.82 8.07
C LEU A 163 23.75 9.26 7.98
N SER A 164 24.63 9.57 7.03
CA SER A 164 25.18 10.93 6.91
C SER A 164 24.07 11.93 6.59
N GLY A 165 23.93 12.97 7.42
CA GLY A 165 22.88 13.98 7.24
C GLY A 165 21.52 13.59 7.81
N GLU A 166 21.46 12.51 8.61
CA GLU A 166 20.31 12.23 9.46
C GLU A 166 19.92 13.46 10.30
N CYS A 167 18.63 13.74 10.34
CA CYS A 167 18.06 14.81 11.15
C CYS A 167 18.28 14.57 12.66
N SER A 168 18.21 15.63 13.47
CA SER A 168 18.39 15.51 14.93
C SER A 168 17.20 14.88 15.66
N THR A 169 16.02 14.82 15.03
CA THR A 169 14.76 14.35 15.62
C THR A 169 14.09 13.29 14.73
N PRO A 170 14.73 12.11 14.54
CA PRO A 170 14.24 11.07 13.62
C PRO A 170 12.86 10.51 14.00
N LEU A 171 12.47 10.60 15.27
CA LEU A 171 11.16 10.19 15.77
C LEU A 171 10.06 11.25 15.52
N ASN A 172 10.44 12.49 15.18
CA ASN A 172 9.51 13.59 14.95
C ASN A 172 9.48 14.02 13.47
N SER A 173 10.01 13.19 12.58
CA SER A 173 9.96 13.38 11.14
C SER A 173 8.87 12.50 10.54
N PHE A 174 8.02 13.05 9.68
CA PHE A 174 6.98 12.27 9.02
C PHE A 174 7.58 11.24 8.04
N TYR A 175 8.55 11.66 7.23
CA TYR A 175 9.30 10.79 6.32
C TYR A 175 10.67 10.41 6.92
N TRP A 176 11.08 9.16 6.71
CA TRP A 176 12.46 8.71 6.98
C TRP A 176 13.34 8.96 5.77
N LEU A 177 12.95 8.45 4.60
CA LEU A 177 13.55 8.75 3.29
C LEU A 177 12.51 9.50 2.45
N PRO A 178 12.90 10.22 1.38
CA PRO A 178 11.94 10.79 0.44
C PRO A 178 10.89 9.75 0.02
N GLY A 179 9.61 10.04 0.28
CA GLY A 179 8.48 9.17 -0.07
C GLY A 179 8.33 7.89 0.75
N HIS A 180 9.11 7.70 1.82
CA HIS A 180 9.03 6.54 2.72
C HIS A 180 8.82 7.01 4.15
N SER A 181 7.66 6.66 4.69
CA SER A 181 7.21 7.03 6.04
C SER A 181 8.22 6.63 7.11
N SER A 182 8.32 7.44 8.17
CA SER A 182 9.13 7.10 9.33
C SER A 182 8.50 5.95 10.13
N LYS A 183 9.26 5.40 11.08
CA LYS A 183 8.76 4.40 12.02
C LYS A 183 7.51 4.92 12.77
N GLU A 184 7.53 6.16 13.24
CA GLU A 184 6.38 6.73 13.97
C GLU A 184 5.17 6.92 13.06
N THR A 185 5.39 7.26 11.79
CA THR A 185 4.32 7.28 10.79
C THR A 185 3.75 5.88 10.55
N HIS A 186 4.58 4.85 10.40
CA HIS A 186 4.09 3.47 10.29
C HIS A 186 3.29 3.02 11.54
N ARG A 187 3.69 3.45 12.74
CA ARG A 187 2.93 3.20 13.97
C ARG A 187 1.54 3.85 13.89
N ILE A 188 1.46 5.11 13.47
CA ILE A 188 0.17 5.83 13.32
C ILE A 188 -0.69 5.21 12.21
N MET A 189 -0.08 4.76 11.10
CA MET A 189 -0.79 4.02 10.06
C MET A 189 -1.40 2.72 10.61
N ALA A 190 -0.65 1.97 11.44
CA ALA A 190 -1.16 0.76 12.07
C ALA A 190 -2.31 1.06 13.06
N ASP A 191 -2.18 2.11 13.88
CA ASP A 191 -3.27 2.56 14.76
C ASP A 191 -4.52 2.97 13.96
N TYR A 192 -4.33 3.62 12.80
CA TYR A 192 -5.41 4.00 11.90
C TYR A 192 -6.09 2.78 11.26
N VAL A 193 -5.32 1.76 10.86
CA VAL A 193 -5.86 0.48 10.38
C VAL A 193 -6.72 -0.18 11.47
N ASP A 194 -6.23 -0.27 12.71
CA ASP A 194 -6.98 -0.83 13.83
C ASP A 194 -8.29 -0.05 14.08
N PHE A 195 -8.21 1.29 14.04
CA PHE A 195 -9.39 2.15 14.14
C PHE A 195 -10.40 1.88 13.02
N VAL A 196 -9.97 1.79 11.76
CA VAL A 196 -10.87 1.52 10.63
C VAL A 196 -11.51 0.14 10.76
N LEU A 197 -10.72 -0.89 11.08
CA LEU A 197 -11.24 -2.26 11.25
C LEU A 197 -12.20 -2.41 12.42
N ALA A 198 -12.04 -1.63 13.50
CA ALA A 198 -12.97 -1.60 14.62
C ALA A 198 -14.32 -0.92 14.29
N ASN A 199 -14.38 -0.16 13.19
CA ASN A 199 -15.54 0.64 12.79
C ASN A 199 -16.08 0.28 11.40
N CYS A 200 -15.59 -0.79 10.76
CA CYS A 200 -15.99 -1.24 9.42
C CYS A 200 -17.17 -2.23 9.43
#